data_AF-A0A0D7AYG8-F1
#
_entry.id   AF-A0A0D7AYG8-F1
#
_cell.length_a   1.000
_cell.length_b   1.000
_cell.length_c   1.000
_cell.angle_alpha   90.00
_cell.angle_beta   90.00
_cell.angle_gamma   90.00
#
_symmetry.space_group_name_H-M   'P 1'
#
loop_
_entity.id
_entity.type
_entity.pdbx_description
1 polymer ?
#
loop_
_entity_poly.entity_id
_entity_poly.type
_entity_poly.pdbx_seq_one_letter_code
_entity_poly.pdbx_strand_id
1 'polypeptide(L)'
;MDDEDAELRNPFPSPPSHYTRYTAHNLNLLQLLNERAPDDPNPIQQEVLSDQIEIPEWPLKSLEKPRVDWILEEPDAHFTVFGDIWHVKEKVASLAELGGTQLYPSDPSVDRRPALLSILKSLLVSYTQLTSSLLAPPPTNSVGELPPQWYTHSEWLTVLSQNLMSAANDLRPVQARGNLESMMKRQIELRREETDVLHKKCDTLEGKLAELRQAAQTAFTTEDEPSEARPLGTPITAAPNSQNPTASAGGVTNDDVLRWAEEL
;
A
#
# COMPACT_ATOMS: atom_id res chain seq x y z
N MET A 1 22.71 -19.64 -31.40
CA MET A 1 24.07 -19.89 -30.88
C MET A 1 24.55 -18.73 -30.01
N ASP A 2 24.20 -17.47 -30.29
CA ASP A 2 24.66 -16.34 -29.45
C ASP A 2 23.96 -16.19 -28.09
N ASP A 3 22.68 -16.57 -27.97
CA ASP A 3 21.92 -16.41 -26.71
C ASP A 3 22.34 -17.41 -25.62
N GLU A 4 22.62 -18.68 -25.98
CA GLU A 4 23.03 -19.73 -25.04
C GLU A 4 24.40 -19.41 -24.39
N ASP A 5 25.34 -18.86 -25.17
CA ASP A 5 26.67 -18.48 -24.68
C ASP A 5 26.65 -17.20 -23.81
N ALA A 6 25.66 -16.31 -24.02
CA ALA A 6 25.44 -15.13 -23.18
C ALA A 6 24.78 -15.48 -21.84
N GLU A 7 23.86 -16.46 -21.83
CA GLU A 7 23.22 -16.99 -20.62
C GLU A 7 24.22 -17.71 -19.70
N LEU A 8 25.26 -18.33 -20.26
CA LEU A 8 26.36 -18.93 -19.50
C LEU A 8 27.26 -17.91 -18.77
N ARG A 9 27.21 -16.63 -19.18
CA ARG A 9 28.09 -15.57 -18.67
C ARG A 9 27.38 -14.61 -17.72
N ASN A 10 26.05 -14.55 -17.77
CA ASN A 10 25.22 -13.71 -16.93
C ASN A 10 24.51 -14.55 -15.85
N PRO A 11 24.67 -14.26 -14.55
CA PRO A 11 23.97 -15.00 -13.49
C PRO A 11 22.45 -14.79 -13.48
N PHE A 12 21.93 -13.82 -14.27
CA PHE A 12 20.51 -13.59 -14.41
C PHE A 12 19.98 -14.16 -15.73
N PRO A 13 18.83 -14.85 -15.73
CA PRO A 13 18.22 -15.32 -16.95
C PRO A 13 17.87 -14.15 -17.86
N SER A 14 17.97 -14.37 -19.17
CA SER A 14 17.48 -13.42 -20.17
C SER A 14 15.96 -13.24 -20.01
N PRO A 15 15.41 -12.05 -20.32
CA PRO A 15 13.96 -11.86 -20.27
C PRO A 15 13.25 -12.79 -21.26
N PRO A 16 12.00 -13.21 -20.99
CA PRO A 16 11.28 -14.17 -21.84
C PRO A 16 11.17 -13.68 -23.29
N SER A 17 11.49 -14.54 -24.28
CA SER A 17 11.57 -14.18 -25.71
C SER A 17 10.38 -13.40 -26.29
N HIS A 18 9.19 -13.55 -25.68
CA HIS A 18 7.98 -12.79 -25.99
C HIS A 18 8.12 -11.27 -25.82
N TYR A 19 9.06 -10.77 -25.01
CA TYR A 19 9.24 -9.33 -24.78
C TYR A 19 9.48 -8.55 -26.08
N THR A 20 10.19 -9.17 -27.04
CA THR A 20 10.50 -8.57 -28.36
C THR A 20 9.25 -8.36 -29.22
N ARG A 21 8.15 -9.06 -28.92
CA ARG A 21 6.88 -8.97 -29.65
C ARG A 21 6.06 -7.74 -29.26
N TYR A 22 6.35 -7.10 -28.12
CA TYR A 22 5.68 -5.90 -27.64
C TYR A 22 6.17 -4.65 -28.37
N THR A 23 5.83 -4.52 -29.66
CA THR A 23 6.10 -3.33 -30.47
C THR A 23 4.85 -2.45 -30.58
N ALA A 24 5.02 -1.14 -30.80
CA ALA A 24 3.89 -0.22 -31.00
C ALA A 24 3.00 -0.66 -32.18
N HIS A 25 3.61 -1.20 -33.25
CA HIS A 25 2.88 -1.74 -34.39
C HIS A 25 2.01 -2.94 -34.01
N ASN A 26 2.57 -3.93 -33.31
CA ASN A 26 1.84 -5.15 -32.92
C ASN A 26 0.72 -4.85 -31.92
N LEU A 27 0.90 -3.85 -31.04
CA LEU A 27 -0.15 -3.39 -30.13
C LEU A 27 -1.31 -2.71 -30.87
N ASN A 28 -1.01 -1.92 -31.91
CA ASN A 28 -2.05 -1.33 -32.76
C ASN A 28 -2.81 -2.41 -33.55
N LEU A 29 -2.11 -3.43 -34.06
CA LEU A 29 -2.75 -4.57 -34.72
C LEU A 29 -3.65 -5.36 -33.75
N LEU A 30 -3.23 -5.52 -32.49
CA LEU A 30 -4.06 -6.15 -31.45
C LEU A 30 -5.32 -5.33 -31.16
N GLN A 31 -5.21 -4.00 -31.06
CA GLN A 31 -6.37 -3.13 -30.88
C GLN A 31 -7.37 -3.31 -32.03
N LEU A 32 -6.89 -3.29 -33.28
CA LEU A 32 -7.72 -3.51 -34.46
C LEU A 32 -8.34 -4.93 -34.50
N LEU A 33 -7.61 -5.94 -34.06
CA LEU A 33 -8.11 -7.31 -33.94
C LEU A 33 -9.25 -7.38 -32.92
N ASN A 34 -9.09 -6.73 -31.77
CA ASN A 34 -10.10 -6.72 -30.71
C ASN A 34 -11.34 -5.90 -31.09
N GLU A 35 -11.18 -4.85 -31.89
CA GLU A 35 -12.32 -4.09 -32.45
C GLU A 35 -13.12 -4.91 -33.49
N ARG A 36 -12.43 -5.68 -34.33
CA ARG A 36 -13.05 -6.44 -35.43
C ARG A 36 -13.58 -7.82 -35.01
N ALA A 37 -12.95 -8.44 -34.00
CA ALA A 37 -13.30 -9.78 -33.51
C ALA A 37 -13.26 -9.84 -31.97
N PRO A 38 -14.19 -9.16 -31.27
CA PRO A 38 -14.19 -9.09 -29.81
C PRO A 38 -14.45 -10.44 -29.12
N ASP A 39 -15.31 -11.30 -29.71
CA ASP A 39 -15.80 -12.52 -29.05
C ASP A 39 -15.16 -13.83 -29.55
N ASP A 40 -14.29 -13.78 -30.56
CA ASP A 40 -13.66 -15.00 -31.09
C ASP A 40 -12.40 -15.35 -30.28
N PRO A 41 -12.34 -16.50 -29.56
CA PRO A 41 -11.15 -16.89 -28.80
C PRO A 41 -9.94 -17.21 -29.68
N ASN A 42 -10.12 -17.52 -30.98
CA ASN A 42 -9.03 -17.86 -31.89
C ASN A 42 -9.32 -17.35 -33.32
N PRO A 43 -9.33 -16.02 -33.54
CA PRO A 43 -9.64 -15.45 -34.84
C PRO A 43 -8.51 -15.77 -35.82
N ILE A 44 -8.86 -16.09 -37.06
CA ILE A 44 -7.92 -16.20 -38.17
C ILE A 44 -7.42 -14.79 -38.49
N GLN A 45 -6.31 -14.39 -37.86
CA GLN A 45 -5.79 -13.01 -37.89
C GLN A 45 -5.47 -12.53 -39.32
N GLN A 46 -5.05 -13.45 -40.18
CA GLN A 46 -4.77 -13.17 -41.60
C GLN A 46 -6.02 -12.78 -42.40
N GLU A 47 -7.19 -13.30 -42.03
CA GLU A 47 -8.46 -12.98 -42.70
C GLU A 47 -9.03 -11.67 -42.16
N VAL A 48 -9.03 -11.50 -40.83
CA VAL A 48 -9.58 -10.33 -40.13
C VAL A 48 -8.75 -9.05 -40.39
N LEU A 49 -7.44 -9.19 -40.53
CA LEU A 49 -6.50 -8.07 -40.75
C LEU A 49 -5.91 -8.06 -42.16
N SER A 50 -6.60 -8.63 -43.16
CA SER A 50 -6.14 -8.69 -44.56
C SER A 50 -5.77 -7.33 -45.18
N ASP A 51 -6.27 -6.22 -44.61
CA ASP A 51 -5.94 -4.84 -45.02
C ASP A 51 -4.54 -4.37 -44.56
N GLN A 52 -3.91 -5.07 -43.62
CA GLN A 52 -2.65 -4.65 -42.99
C GLN A 52 -1.44 -5.38 -43.60
N ILE A 53 -0.30 -4.70 -43.58
CA ILE A 53 0.97 -5.21 -44.09
C ILE A 53 1.74 -5.83 -42.92
N GLU A 54 2.45 -6.95 -43.15
CA GLU A 54 3.30 -7.63 -42.14
C GLU A 54 2.56 -8.20 -40.92
N ILE A 55 1.48 -8.96 -41.14
CA ILE A 55 0.79 -9.70 -40.07
C ILE A 55 1.72 -10.80 -39.53
N PRO A 56 2.04 -10.80 -38.22
CA PRO A 56 2.89 -11.84 -37.64
C PRO A 56 2.23 -13.24 -37.67
N GLU A 57 3.04 -14.29 -37.80
CA GLU A 57 2.57 -15.69 -37.81
C GLU A 57 2.14 -16.19 -36.42
N TRP A 58 2.61 -15.53 -35.35
CA TRP A 58 2.25 -15.84 -33.97
C TRP A 58 0.96 -15.13 -33.55
N PRO A 59 0.19 -15.69 -32.59
CA PRO A 59 -1.12 -15.14 -32.25
C PRO A 59 -1.01 -13.79 -31.52
N LEU A 60 -1.54 -12.72 -32.10
CA LEU A 60 -1.57 -11.38 -31.51
C LEU A 60 -2.15 -11.35 -30.09
N LYS A 61 -3.17 -12.19 -29.80
CA LYS A 61 -3.75 -12.34 -28.45
C LYS A 61 -2.75 -12.75 -27.36
N SER A 62 -1.57 -13.28 -27.71
CA SER A 62 -0.51 -13.54 -26.73
C SER A 62 0.08 -12.27 -26.09
N LEU A 63 -0.18 -11.09 -26.66
CA LEU A 63 0.21 -9.81 -26.05
C LEU A 63 -0.80 -9.31 -25.00
N GLU A 64 -1.97 -9.95 -24.89
CA GLU A 64 -2.96 -9.60 -23.87
C GLU A 64 -2.47 -9.95 -22.47
N LYS A 65 -3.11 -9.35 -21.46
CA LYS A 65 -2.82 -9.67 -20.07
C LYS A 65 -3.14 -11.15 -19.82
N PRO A 66 -2.29 -11.89 -19.08
CA PRO A 66 -2.60 -13.25 -18.67
C PRO A 66 -3.95 -13.31 -17.95
N ARG A 67 -4.70 -14.39 -18.15
CA ARG A 67 -5.99 -14.62 -17.49
C ARG A 67 -5.77 -14.96 -16.02
N VAL A 68 -5.95 -13.95 -15.15
CA VAL A 68 -5.83 -14.11 -13.70
C VAL A 68 -7.03 -14.87 -13.12
N ASP A 69 -8.18 -14.81 -13.77
CA ASP A 69 -9.42 -15.44 -13.30
C ASP A 69 -9.27 -16.96 -13.15
N TRP A 70 -8.55 -17.60 -14.07
CA TRP A 70 -8.25 -19.05 -14.01
C TRP A 70 -7.52 -19.44 -12.74
N ILE A 71 -6.60 -18.58 -12.28
CA ILE A 71 -5.84 -18.82 -11.06
C ILE A 71 -6.78 -18.71 -9.84
N LEU A 72 -7.75 -17.80 -9.87
CA LEU A 72 -8.68 -17.58 -8.76
C LEU A 72 -9.81 -18.62 -8.67
N GLU A 73 -10.16 -19.25 -9.79
CA GLU A 73 -11.15 -20.32 -9.90
C GLU A 73 -10.62 -21.66 -9.37
N GLU A 74 -9.30 -21.86 -9.37
CA GLU A 74 -8.70 -23.07 -8.82
C GLU A 74 -8.93 -23.17 -7.30
N PRO A 75 -9.36 -24.36 -6.80
CA PRO A 75 -9.71 -24.55 -5.39
C PRO A 75 -8.53 -24.31 -4.43
N ASP A 76 -7.30 -24.56 -4.90
CA ASP A 76 -6.05 -24.35 -4.16
C ASP A 76 -5.09 -23.42 -4.91
N ALA A 77 -5.63 -22.32 -5.44
CA ALA A 77 -4.90 -21.25 -6.11
C ALA A 77 -3.55 -20.96 -5.42
N HIS A 78 -2.45 -21.35 -6.06
CA HIS A 78 -1.10 -21.16 -5.53
C HIS A 78 -0.11 -20.80 -6.63
N PHE A 79 0.94 -20.07 -6.29
CA PHE A 79 2.04 -19.74 -7.18
C PHE A 79 3.37 -20.09 -6.51
N THR A 80 4.32 -20.57 -7.31
CA THR A 80 5.63 -20.98 -6.81
C THR A 80 6.66 -19.88 -7.02
N VAL A 81 7.36 -19.50 -5.96
CA VAL A 81 8.43 -18.51 -6.00
C VAL A 81 9.68 -19.13 -5.37
N PHE A 82 10.75 -19.26 -6.16
CA PHE A 82 12.04 -19.84 -5.72
C PHE A 82 11.95 -21.22 -5.04
N GLY A 83 10.96 -22.04 -5.42
CA GLY A 83 10.73 -23.37 -4.85
C GLY A 83 9.72 -23.40 -3.70
N ASP A 84 9.31 -22.25 -3.19
CA ASP A 84 8.27 -22.14 -2.17
C ASP A 84 6.89 -21.98 -2.81
N ILE A 85 5.88 -22.68 -2.27
CA ILE A 85 4.49 -22.60 -2.71
C ILE A 85 3.78 -21.52 -1.88
N TRP A 86 3.24 -20.51 -2.56
CA TRP A 86 2.49 -19.41 -1.97
C TRP A 86 1.03 -19.52 -2.38
N HIS A 87 0.12 -19.59 -1.41
CA HIS A 87 -1.31 -19.62 -1.69
C HIS A 87 -1.85 -18.22 -1.96
N VAL A 88 -2.65 -18.07 -3.01
CA VAL A 88 -3.27 -16.78 -3.40
C VAL A 88 -4.27 -16.31 -2.34
N LYS A 89 -5.00 -17.26 -1.74
CA LYS A 89 -5.81 -17.01 -0.54
C LYS A 89 -5.08 -17.60 0.66
N GLU A 90 -4.37 -16.76 1.39
CA GLU A 90 -3.68 -17.16 2.61
C GLU A 90 -4.71 -17.59 3.67
N LYS A 91 -4.89 -18.90 3.83
CA LYS A 91 -5.64 -19.48 4.95
C LYS A 91 -4.62 -19.86 6.02
N VAL A 92 -4.77 -19.28 7.20
CA VAL A 92 -4.00 -19.75 8.36
C VAL A 92 -4.51 -21.16 8.69
N ALA A 93 -3.66 -22.16 8.54
CA ALA A 93 -4.00 -23.54 8.90
C ALA A 93 -4.43 -23.59 10.37
N SER A 94 -5.55 -24.25 10.63
CA SER A 94 -6.08 -24.38 11.99
C SER A 94 -5.20 -25.33 12.81
N LEU A 95 -5.20 -25.15 14.14
CA LEU A 95 -4.42 -26.01 15.02
C LEU A 95 -4.74 -27.50 14.83
N ALA A 96 -6.01 -27.82 14.56
CA ALA A 96 -6.46 -29.20 14.30
C ALA A 96 -5.92 -29.76 12.98
N GLU A 97 -5.83 -28.96 11.91
CA GLU A 97 -5.24 -29.35 10.62
C GLU A 97 -3.73 -29.60 10.73
N LEU A 98 -3.06 -28.88 11.64
CA LEU A 98 -1.65 -29.11 11.99
C LEU A 98 -1.44 -30.28 12.97
N GLY A 99 -2.51 -31.00 13.35
CA GLY A 99 -2.45 -32.10 14.32
C GLY A 99 -2.21 -31.67 15.77
N GLY A 100 -2.36 -30.38 16.08
CA GLY A 100 -2.16 -29.78 17.39
C GLY A 100 -3.43 -29.77 18.25
N THR A 101 -3.25 -29.97 19.56
CA THR A 101 -4.35 -29.90 20.53
C THR A 101 -4.69 -28.44 20.84
N GLN A 102 -5.91 -28.02 20.51
CA GLN A 102 -6.40 -26.68 20.86
C GLN A 102 -6.77 -26.61 22.35
N LEU A 103 -6.14 -25.68 23.07
CA LEU A 103 -6.30 -25.49 24.52
C LEU A 103 -7.21 -24.31 24.89
N TYR A 104 -7.74 -23.60 23.90
CA TYR A 104 -8.66 -22.48 24.07
C TYR A 104 -10.01 -22.75 23.38
N PRO A 105 -11.11 -22.11 23.79
CA PRO A 105 -12.41 -22.31 23.16
C PRO A 105 -12.40 -21.99 21.66
N SER A 106 -12.92 -22.90 20.85
CA SER A 106 -13.04 -22.69 19.39
C SER A 106 -14.11 -21.65 19.05
N ASP A 107 -15.13 -21.51 19.89
CA ASP A 107 -16.21 -20.54 19.70
C ASP A 107 -15.68 -19.09 19.78
N PRO A 108 -15.83 -18.27 18.71
CA PRO A 108 -15.46 -16.86 18.72
C PRO A 108 -16.28 -15.99 19.68
N SER A 109 -17.46 -16.45 20.13
CA SER A 109 -18.34 -15.69 21.02
C SER A 109 -17.87 -15.66 22.48
N VAL A 110 -17.01 -16.61 22.86
CA VAL A 110 -16.50 -16.78 24.22
C VAL A 110 -15.21 -15.99 24.42
N ASP A 111 -15.06 -15.32 25.55
CA ASP A 111 -13.83 -14.62 25.90
C ASP A 111 -12.66 -15.61 26.04
N ARG A 112 -11.69 -15.50 25.12
CA ARG A 112 -10.50 -16.37 25.07
C ARG A 112 -9.41 -15.93 26.04
N ARG A 113 -9.43 -14.69 26.53
CA ARG A 113 -8.40 -14.12 27.44
C ARG A 113 -8.08 -14.98 28.67
N PRO A 114 -9.06 -15.52 29.44
CA PRO A 114 -8.76 -16.35 30.59
C PRO A 114 -8.03 -17.65 30.21
N ALA A 115 -8.40 -18.29 29.09
CA ALA A 115 -7.73 -19.48 28.59
C ALA A 115 -6.29 -19.19 28.15
N LEU A 116 -6.08 -18.09 27.40
CA LEU A 116 -4.74 -17.67 26.97
C LEU A 116 -3.83 -17.28 28.14
N LEU A 117 -4.38 -16.63 29.17
CA LEU A 117 -3.64 -16.35 30.41
C LEU A 117 -3.27 -17.63 31.14
N SER A 118 -4.15 -18.64 31.15
CA SER A 118 -3.84 -19.96 31.72
C SER A 118 -2.72 -20.65 30.94
N ILE A 119 -2.78 -20.62 29.60
CA ILE A 119 -1.74 -21.18 28.71
C ILE A 119 -0.40 -20.48 28.97
N LEU A 120 -0.38 -19.15 29.08
CA LEU A 120 0.83 -18.38 29.38
C LEU A 120 1.42 -18.74 30.75
N LYS A 121 0.58 -18.88 31.78
CA LYS A 121 1.02 -19.32 33.11
C LYS A 121 1.60 -20.73 33.06
N SER A 122 0.94 -21.65 32.36
CA SER A 122 1.43 -23.02 32.15
C SER A 122 2.74 -23.05 31.36
N LEU A 123 2.94 -22.15 30.39
CA LEU A 123 4.18 -22.02 29.64
C LEU A 123 5.34 -21.59 30.54
N LEU A 124 5.12 -20.59 31.41
CA LEU A 124 6.11 -20.13 32.38
C LEU A 124 6.48 -21.23 33.38
N VAL A 125 5.48 -21.96 33.90
CA VAL A 125 5.71 -23.10 34.83
C VAL A 125 6.46 -24.24 34.12
N SER A 126 6.09 -24.56 32.88
CA SER A 126 6.77 -25.61 32.10
C SER A 126 8.22 -25.23 31.81
N TYR A 127 8.51 -23.96 31.54
CA TYR A 127 9.86 -23.46 31.37
C TYR A 127 10.70 -23.54 32.65
N THR A 128 10.13 -23.19 33.82
CA THR A 128 10.86 -23.32 35.09
C THR A 128 11.09 -24.78 35.49
N GLN A 129 10.16 -25.68 35.16
CA GLN A 129 10.36 -27.12 35.35
C GLN A 129 11.42 -27.67 34.39
N LEU A 130 11.44 -27.22 33.14
CA LEU A 130 12.47 -27.56 32.17
C LEU A 130 13.86 -27.16 32.68
N THR A 131 14.05 -25.91 33.11
CA THR A 131 15.34 -25.46 33.64
C THR A 131 15.73 -26.22 34.91
N SER A 132 14.78 -26.51 35.79
CA SER A 132 15.02 -27.35 36.97
C SER A 132 15.45 -28.76 36.60
N SER A 133 14.83 -29.38 35.59
CA SER A 133 15.18 -30.73 35.10
C SER A 133 16.54 -30.79 34.43
N LEU A 134 16.97 -29.72 33.76
CA LEU A 134 18.29 -29.61 33.12
C LEU A 134 19.42 -29.39 34.13
N LEU A 135 19.11 -28.71 35.25
CA LEU A 135 20.04 -28.47 36.35
C LEU A 135 20.11 -29.64 37.34
N ALA A 136 19.17 -30.58 37.27
CA ALA A 136 19.17 -31.77 38.11
C ALA A 136 20.35 -32.69 37.74
N PRO A 137 20.95 -33.39 38.72
CA PRO A 137 22.01 -34.35 38.43
C PRO A 137 21.49 -35.47 37.51
N PRO A 138 22.33 -35.99 36.60
CA PRO A 138 21.91 -37.03 35.68
C PRO A 138 21.41 -38.26 36.46
N PRO A 139 20.23 -38.80 36.11
CA PRO A 139 19.63 -39.88 36.87
C PRO A 139 20.51 -41.13 36.84
N THR A 140 21.05 -41.50 38.01
CA THR A 140 22.01 -42.60 38.21
C THR A 140 21.46 -43.98 37.82
N ASN A 141 20.14 -44.09 37.63
CA ASN A 141 19.43 -45.36 37.44
C ASN A 141 18.72 -45.47 36.08
N SER A 142 18.99 -44.57 35.13
CA SER A 142 18.28 -44.52 33.84
C SER A 142 18.89 -45.46 32.78
N VAL A 143 18.90 -46.75 33.09
CA VAL A 143 19.11 -47.82 32.11
C VAL A 143 17.73 -48.26 31.61
N GLY A 144 17.24 -47.62 30.56
CA GLY A 144 16.16 -48.14 29.71
C GLY A 144 14.75 -47.57 29.93
N GLU A 145 14.18 -47.09 28.82
CA GLU A 145 12.74 -46.98 28.48
C GLU A 145 11.95 -45.68 28.74
N LEU A 146 12.24 -44.82 29.72
CA LEU A 146 11.49 -43.55 29.84
C LEU A 146 12.22 -42.35 29.22
N PRO A 147 11.53 -41.52 28.40
CA PRO A 147 12.12 -40.29 27.89
C PRO A 147 12.48 -39.36 29.06
N PRO A 148 13.61 -38.63 28.97
CA PRO A 148 14.00 -37.66 29.99
C PRO A 148 12.90 -36.63 30.26
N GLN A 149 12.74 -36.19 31.51
CA GLN A 149 11.70 -35.22 31.89
C GLN A 149 11.80 -33.90 31.11
N TRP A 150 13.02 -33.46 30.77
CA TRP A 150 13.25 -32.26 29.97
C TRP A 150 12.60 -32.37 28.57
N TYR A 151 12.58 -33.58 27.99
CA TYR A 151 12.00 -33.83 26.68
C TYR A 151 10.48 -33.62 26.72
N THR A 152 9.80 -34.19 27.72
CA THR A 152 8.36 -33.96 27.95
C THR A 152 8.04 -32.48 28.13
N HIS A 153 8.84 -31.75 28.91
CA HIS A 153 8.63 -30.30 29.08
C HIS A 153 8.81 -29.52 27.77
N SER A 154 9.73 -29.93 26.90
CA SER A 154 9.96 -29.31 25.59
C SER A 154 8.79 -29.54 24.60
N GLU A 155 8.17 -30.72 24.63
CA GLU A 155 6.96 -31.01 23.85
C GLU A 155 5.79 -30.14 24.31
N TRP A 156 5.56 -30.04 25.62
CA TRP A 156 4.54 -29.15 26.18
C TRP A 156 4.81 -27.68 25.83
N LEU A 157 6.06 -27.22 25.89
CA LEU A 157 6.43 -25.87 25.50
C LEU A 157 6.08 -25.59 24.03
N THR A 158 6.32 -26.55 23.15
CA THR A 158 5.97 -26.48 21.73
C THR A 158 4.45 -26.35 21.55
N VAL A 159 3.67 -27.22 22.20
CA VAL A 159 2.20 -27.21 22.12
C VAL A 159 1.62 -25.89 22.66
N LEU A 160 2.09 -25.43 23.82
CA LEU A 160 1.62 -24.17 24.43
C LEU A 160 1.96 -22.96 23.55
N SER A 161 3.14 -22.95 22.94
CA SER A 161 3.58 -21.86 22.05
C SER A 161 2.78 -21.83 20.74
N GLN A 162 2.52 -22.99 20.14
CA GLN A 162 1.67 -23.11 18.95
C GLN A 162 0.24 -22.62 19.22
N ASN A 163 -0.33 -22.99 20.38
CA ASN A 163 -1.64 -22.50 20.80
C ASN A 163 -1.69 -20.97 20.93
N LEU A 164 -0.66 -20.36 21.53
CA LEU A 164 -0.60 -18.91 21.68
C LEU A 164 -0.44 -18.20 20.32
N MET A 165 0.40 -18.75 19.44
CA MET A 165 0.61 -18.22 18.10
C MET A 165 -0.66 -18.31 17.24
N SER A 166 -1.35 -19.45 17.26
CA SER A 166 -2.62 -19.61 16.56
C SER A 166 -3.69 -18.66 17.08
N ALA A 167 -3.81 -18.51 18.41
CA ALA A 167 -4.73 -17.54 18.99
C ALA A 167 -4.40 -16.10 18.56
N ALA A 168 -3.12 -15.73 18.51
CA ALA A 168 -2.71 -14.42 18.02
C ALA A 168 -3.05 -14.22 16.52
N ASN A 169 -2.88 -15.28 15.72
CA ASN A 169 -3.25 -15.25 14.31
C ASN A 169 -4.77 -15.06 14.12
N ASP A 170 -5.60 -15.71 14.93
CA ASP A 170 -7.05 -15.53 14.92
C ASP A 170 -7.48 -14.09 15.24
N LEU A 171 -6.68 -13.34 16.01
CA LEU A 171 -6.97 -11.94 16.34
C LEU A 171 -6.56 -10.94 15.23
N ARG A 172 -5.77 -11.34 14.22
CA ARG A 172 -5.29 -10.44 13.16
C ARG A 172 -6.42 -9.73 12.40
N PRO A 173 -7.53 -10.39 12.00
CA PRO A 173 -8.62 -9.71 11.30
C PRO A 173 -9.32 -8.65 12.16
N VAL A 174 -9.46 -8.91 13.48
CA VAL A 174 -10.05 -7.96 14.42
C VAL A 174 -9.12 -6.77 14.63
N GLN A 175 -7.82 -7.01 14.76
CA GLN A 175 -6.80 -5.98 14.84
C GLN A 175 -6.79 -5.09 13.59
N ALA A 176 -6.84 -5.69 12.40
CA ALA A 176 -6.88 -4.93 11.14
C ALA A 176 -8.10 -4.01 11.06
N ARG A 177 -9.27 -4.47 11.49
CA ARG A 177 -10.49 -3.65 11.56
C ARG A 177 -10.35 -2.51 12.57
N GLY A 178 -9.82 -2.78 13.76
CA GLY A 178 -9.58 -1.75 14.78
C GLY A 178 -8.57 -0.69 14.32
N ASN A 179 -7.52 -1.11 13.63
CA ASN A 179 -6.53 -0.20 13.03
C ASN A 179 -7.17 0.68 11.95
N LEU A 180 -7.98 0.10 11.06
CA LEU A 180 -8.70 0.84 10.03
C LEU A 180 -9.67 1.86 10.65
N GLU A 181 -10.44 1.46 11.66
CA GLU A 181 -11.35 2.36 12.36
C GLU A 181 -10.60 3.54 13.01
N SER A 182 -9.47 3.26 13.64
CA SER A 182 -8.61 4.29 14.23
C SER A 182 -8.07 5.25 13.18
N MET A 183 -7.59 4.74 12.04
CA MET A 183 -7.11 5.54 10.91
C MET A 183 -8.22 6.43 10.36
N MET A 184 -9.42 5.90 10.14
CA MET A 184 -10.57 6.66 9.63
C MET A 184 -11.01 7.75 10.60
N LYS A 185 -11.03 7.47 11.91
CA LYS A 185 -11.31 8.49 12.93
C LYS A 185 -10.27 9.61 12.90
N ARG A 186 -8.99 9.26 12.74
CA ARG A 186 -7.91 10.25 12.62
C ARG A 186 -8.07 11.11 11.36
N GLN A 187 -8.44 10.50 10.23
CA GLN A 187 -8.70 11.24 8.99
C GLN A 187 -9.85 12.24 9.16
N ILE A 188 -10.94 11.86 9.82
CA ILE A 188 -12.07 12.77 10.09
C ILE A 188 -11.62 13.94 10.96
N GLU A 189 -10.81 13.68 11.99
CA GLU A 189 -10.31 14.74 12.87
C GLU A 189 -9.41 15.72 12.12
N LEU A 190 -8.48 15.21 11.30
CA LEU A 190 -7.63 16.04 10.44
C LEU A 190 -8.45 16.92 9.50
N ARG A 191 -9.50 16.37 8.87
CA ARG A 191 -10.39 17.16 8.00
C ARG A 191 -11.12 18.27 8.75
N ARG A 192 -11.53 18.02 10.00
CA ARG A 192 -12.16 19.06 10.85
C ARG A 192 -11.18 20.16 11.21
N GLU A 193 -9.97 19.80 11.63
CA GLU A 193 -8.88 20.74 11.92
C GLU A 193 -8.56 21.60 10.68
N GLU A 194 -8.47 20.99 9.49
CA GLU A 194 -8.28 21.69 8.22
C GLU A 194 -9.41 22.69 7.93
N THR A 195 -10.67 22.29 8.11
CA THR A 195 -11.81 23.20 7.90
C THR A 195 -11.85 24.35 8.90
N ASP A 196 -11.49 24.10 10.15
CA ASP A 196 -11.43 25.15 11.18
C ASP A 196 -10.31 26.16 10.88
N VAL A 197 -9.17 25.69 10.38
CA VAL A 197 -8.08 26.56 9.92
C VAL A 197 -8.51 27.37 8.70
N LEU A 198 -9.25 26.78 7.76
CA LEU A 198 -9.75 27.47 6.58
C LEU A 198 -10.75 28.56 6.96
N HIS A 199 -11.72 28.27 7.83
CA HIS A 199 -12.68 29.26 8.33
C HIS A 199 -11.96 30.42 9.03
N LYS A 200 -11.01 30.14 9.92
CA LYS A 200 -10.21 31.20 10.57
C LYS A 200 -9.48 32.08 9.55
N LYS A 201 -8.93 31.49 8.47
CA LYS A 201 -8.28 32.25 7.40
C LYS A 201 -9.30 33.11 6.63
N CYS A 202 -10.45 32.57 6.28
CA CYS A 202 -11.53 33.33 5.64
C CYS A 202 -11.97 34.52 6.51
N ASP A 203 -12.21 34.31 7.80
CA ASP A 203 -12.59 35.39 8.74
C ASP A 203 -11.53 36.49 8.78
N THR A 204 -10.24 36.12 8.80
CA THR A 204 -9.15 37.12 8.77
C THR A 204 -9.07 37.88 7.45
N LEU A 205 -9.38 37.24 6.32
CA LEU A 205 -9.40 37.88 5.01
C LEU A 205 -10.59 38.81 4.86
N GLU A 206 -11.78 38.39 5.32
CA GLU A 206 -12.97 39.23 5.36
C GLU A 206 -12.77 40.47 6.23
N GLY A 207 -12.14 40.32 7.40
CA GLY A 207 -11.77 41.45 8.26
C GLY A 207 -10.86 42.44 7.56
N LYS A 208 -9.78 41.96 6.92
CA LYS A 208 -8.85 42.83 6.16
C LYS A 208 -9.52 43.51 4.97
N LEU A 209 -10.40 42.81 4.25
CA LEU A 209 -11.16 43.40 3.14
C LEU A 209 -12.13 44.48 3.63
N ALA A 210 -12.77 44.28 4.78
CA ALA A 210 -13.63 45.28 5.39
C ALA A 210 -12.84 46.53 5.81
N GLU A 211 -11.66 46.36 6.41
CA GLU A 211 -10.75 47.48 6.75
C GLU A 211 -10.31 48.25 5.51
N LEU A 212 -9.87 47.56 4.46
CA LEU A 212 -9.48 48.19 3.20
C LEU A 212 -10.64 48.94 2.54
N ARG A 213 -11.86 48.37 2.60
CA ARG A 213 -13.06 49.03 2.08
C ARG A 213 -13.41 50.29 2.86
N GLN A 214 -13.30 50.26 4.19
CA GLN A 214 -13.48 51.44 5.02
C GLN A 214 -12.42 52.50 4.72
N ALA A 215 -11.14 52.11 4.62
CA ALA A 215 -10.04 53.00 4.26
C ALA A 215 -10.23 53.66 2.88
N ALA A 216 -10.68 52.90 1.88
CA ALA A 216 -11.00 53.45 0.56
C ALA A 216 -12.19 54.43 0.63
N GLN A 217 -13.26 54.09 1.34
CA GLN A 217 -14.41 54.99 1.51
C GLN A 217 -14.03 56.31 2.22
N THR A 218 -13.13 56.26 3.21
CA THR A 218 -12.61 57.46 3.86
C THR A 218 -11.74 58.30 2.93
N ALA A 219 -10.93 57.68 2.05
CA ALA A 219 -10.11 58.40 1.08
C ALA A 219 -10.96 59.12 0.02
N PHE A 220 -12.05 58.50 -0.44
CA PHE A 220 -13.00 59.12 -1.38
C PHE A 220 -13.86 60.23 -0.78
N THR A 221 -14.03 60.28 0.55
CA THR A 221 -14.79 61.36 1.22
C THR A 221 -13.92 62.58 1.56
N THR A 222 -12.59 62.47 1.47
CA THR A 222 -11.65 63.57 1.73
C THR A 222 -11.28 64.43 0.51
N GLU A 223 -11.79 64.16 -0.70
CA GLU A 223 -11.52 64.97 -1.90
C GLU A 223 -12.49 66.17 -2.11
N ASP A 224 -13.47 66.37 -1.22
CA ASP A 224 -14.54 67.38 -1.40
C ASP A 224 -14.53 68.53 -0.36
N GLU A 225 -13.35 69.07 -0.02
CA GLU A 225 -13.24 70.37 0.69
C GLU A 225 -12.16 71.26 0.04
N PRO A 226 -12.48 72.50 -0.39
CA PRO A 226 -11.57 73.38 -1.11
C PRO A 226 -10.75 74.25 -0.14
N SER A 227 -9.43 74.32 -0.33
CA SER A 227 -8.61 75.38 0.26
C SER A 227 -7.75 76.06 -0.79
N GLU A 228 -7.92 77.37 -0.83
CA GLU A 228 -7.45 78.35 -1.80
C GLU A 228 -5.99 78.75 -1.53
N ALA A 229 -5.15 78.76 -2.58
CA ALA A 229 -4.17 79.83 -2.92
C ALA A 229 -2.93 79.30 -3.69
N ARG A 230 -2.76 79.86 -4.89
CA ARG A 230 -1.61 79.78 -5.83
C ARG A 230 -0.44 80.69 -5.36
N PRO A 231 0.83 80.53 -5.82
CA PRO A 231 1.20 80.90 -7.20
C PRO A 231 2.31 80.08 -7.91
N LEU A 232 2.41 80.35 -9.22
CA LEU A 232 3.24 79.76 -10.28
C LEU A 232 4.77 79.85 -10.09
N GLY A 233 5.48 78.85 -10.63
CA GLY A 233 6.89 78.90 -11.03
C GLY A 233 7.34 77.65 -11.81
N THR A 234 7.56 77.79 -13.13
CA THR A 234 8.13 76.86 -14.14
C THR A 234 9.58 76.38 -13.86
N PRO A 235 10.27 75.56 -14.70
CA PRO A 235 9.92 74.31 -15.42
C PRO A 235 11.03 73.19 -15.31
N ILE A 236 10.74 71.98 -15.82
CA ILE A 236 11.64 70.90 -16.36
C ILE A 236 12.90 70.48 -15.54
N THR A 237 12.98 69.21 -15.09
CA THR A 237 14.07 68.25 -15.47
C THR A 237 13.90 66.83 -14.90
N ALA A 238 14.30 65.85 -15.72
CA ALA A 238 14.90 64.55 -15.38
C ALA A 238 14.04 63.36 -14.86
N ALA A 239 13.82 62.39 -15.75
CA ALA A 239 13.88 60.94 -15.46
C ALA A 239 15.30 60.58 -14.92
N PRO A 240 15.59 59.42 -14.26
CA PRO A 240 15.09 58.08 -14.61
C PRO A 240 14.89 57.05 -13.46
N ASN A 241 14.38 55.88 -13.86
CA ASN A 241 14.63 54.54 -13.29
C ASN A 241 14.10 54.19 -11.88
N SER A 242 13.17 53.21 -11.80
CA SER A 242 13.54 51.83 -11.44
C SER A 242 12.32 50.89 -11.36
N GLN A 243 12.44 49.79 -12.10
CA GLN A 243 12.07 48.43 -11.70
C GLN A 243 10.59 48.12 -11.43
N ASN A 244 9.93 47.62 -12.49
CA ASN A 244 8.91 46.58 -12.35
C ASN A 244 9.54 45.30 -11.77
N PRO A 245 8.90 44.66 -10.78
CA PRO A 245 8.84 43.22 -10.73
C PRO A 245 7.45 42.79 -11.22
N THR A 246 7.43 42.17 -12.39
CA THR A 246 6.35 41.27 -12.82
C THR A 246 6.20 40.17 -11.77
N ALA A 247 5.21 40.27 -10.90
CA ALA A 247 4.79 39.16 -10.06
C ALA A 247 4.03 38.17 -10.96
N SER A 248 4.69 37.05 -11.23
CA SER A 248 4.13 35.87 -11.86
C SER A 248 2.87 35.44 -11.12
N ALA A 249 1.75 35.38 -11.84
CA ALA A 249 0.62 34.54 -11.46
C ALA A 249 1.11 33.08 -11.48
N GLY A 250 1.58 32.59 -10.34
CA GLY A 250 1.94 31.20 -10.12
C GLY A 250 0.66 30.38 -10.00
N GLY A 251 0.20 29.82 -11.12
CA GLY A 251 -0.69 28.67 -11.07
C GLY A 251 0.06 27.50 -10.45
N VAL A 252 -0.58 26.84 -9.48
CA VAL A 252 -0.07 25.62 -8.85
C VAL A 252 0.30 24.63 -9.95
N THR A 253 1.58 24.25 -10.00
CA THR A 253 2.06 23.32 -11.03
C THR A 253 1.87 21.88 -10.55
N ASN A 254 1.81 20.92 -11.48
CA ASN A 254 1.63 19.50 -11.12
C ASN A 254 2.74 18.96 -10.19
N ASP A 255 3.92 19.59 -10.20
CA ASP A 255 5.01 19.27 -9.26
C ASP A 255 4.68 19.66 -7.81
N ASP A 256 3.91 20.72 -7.58
CA ASP A 256 3.46 21.10 -6.23
C ASP A 256 2.45 20.09 -5.68
N VAL A 257 1.61 19.53 -6.56
CA VAL A 257 0.61 18.50 -6.21
C VAL A 257 1.30 17.16 -5.89
N LEU A 258 2.38 16.82 -6.59
CA LEU A 258 3.15 15.59 -6.33
C LEU A 258 3.95 15.69 -5.03
N ARG A 259 4.53 16.85 -4.71
CA ARG A 259 5.22 17.05 -3.42
C ARG A 259 4.31 16.94 -2.21
N TRP A 260 3.04 17.31 -2.33
CA TRP A 260 2.05 17.10 -1.26
C TRP A 260 1.67 15.62 -1.06
N ALA A 261 1.85 14.77 -2.07
CA ALA A 261 1.57 13.34 -1.95
C ALA A 261 2.70 12.57 -1.25
N GLU A 262 3.91 13.10 -1.23
CA GLU A 262 5.09 12.46 -0.63
C GLU A 262 5.30 12.78 0.86
N GLU A 263 4.57 13.75 1.43
CA GLU A 263 4.65 14.14 2.85
C GLU A 263 3.60 13.44 3.76
N LEU A 264 2.96 12.35 3.30
CA LEU A 264 2.03 11.52 4.08
C LEU A 264 2.66 10.21 4.58
#